data_AF-A0A098DHM8-F1
#
_entry.id   AF-A0A098DHM8-F1
#
_cell.length_a   1.000
_cell.length_b   1.000
_cell.length_c   1.000
_cell.angle_alpha   90.00
_cell.angle_beta   90.00
_cell.angle_gamma   90.00
#
_symmetry.space_group_name_H-M   'P 1'
#
loop_
_entity.id
_entity.type
_entity.pdbx_description
1 polymer ?
#
loop_
_entity_poly.entity_id
_entity_poly.type
_entity_poly.pdbx_seq_one_letter_code
_entity_poly.pdbx_strand_id
1 'polypeptide(L)'
;MGCVFEVRRQESDPRLSATFEKMTQIGVIAANDTHRFRAVCESNPPPEKQFNGIKRIDPRKPLRRCQEWASETIDILREQGVLLNAN
;
A
#
# COMPACT_ATOMS: atom_id res chain seq x y z
N MET A 1 -15.07 6.36 7.01
CA MET A 1 -13.62 6.45 7.22
C MET A 1 -12.93 6.19 5.88
N GLY A 2 -11.80 6.82 5.61
CA GLY A 2 -10.97 6.53 4.43
C GLY A 2 -10.09 5.29 4.64
N CYS A 3 -9.21 4.99 3.69
CA CYS A 3 -8.12 4.02 3.89
C CYS A 3 -7.07 4.64 4.84
N VAL A 4 -6.41 3.82 5.67
CA VAL A 4 -5.32 4.25 6.57
C VAL A 4 -4.12 3.34 6.33
N PHE A 5 -2.92 3.92 6.25
CA PHE A 5 -1.67 3.17 6.24
C PHE A 5 -1.23 2.90 7.67
N GLU A 6 -0.82 1.66 7.94
CA GLU A 6 -0.36 1.24 9.26
C GLU A 6 0.77 0.23 9.13
N VAL A 7 1.67 0.23 10.12
CA VAL A 7 2.68 -0.82 10.24
C VAL A 7 2.30 -1.73 11.40
N ARG A 8 1.95 -2.97 11.06
CA ARG A 8 1.58 -4.00 12.02
C ARG A 8 2.77 -4.90 12.32
N ARG A 9 2.88 -5.31 13.58
CA ARG A 9 3.77 -6.42 13.95
C ARG A 9 3.15 -7.72 13.40
N GLN A 10 3.92 -8.47 12.63
CA GLN A 10 3.46 -9.77 12.15
C GLN A 10 3.57 -10.80 13.29
N GLU A 11 2.44 -11.14 13.90
CA GLU A 11 2.38 -12.13 14.99
C GLU A 11 2.27 -13.56 14.45
N SER A 12 1.64 -13.73 13.29
CA SER A 12 1.43 -15.03 12.65
C SER A 12 1.59 -14.93 11.13
N ASP A 13 1.78 -16.07 10.49
CA ASP A 13 1.85 -16.15 9.03
C ASP A 13 0.47 -15.85 8.42
N PRO A 14 0.32 -14.82 7.56
CA PRO A 14 -0.96 -14.45 6.95
C PRO A 14 -1.56 -15.59 6.13
N ARG A 15 -0.75 -16.54 5.65
CA ARG A 15 -1.20 -17.72 4.89
C ARG A 15 -2.04 -18.69 5.72
N LEU A 16 -1.99 -18.57 7.05
CA LEU A 16 -2.78 -19.38 7.98
C LEU A 16 -4.13 -18.73 8.32
N SER A 17 -4.40 -17.51 7.85
CA SER A 17 -5.69 -16.84 8.09
C SER A 17 -6.82 -17.54 7.32
N ALA A 18 -7.99 -17.69 7.94
CA ALA A 18 -9.19 -18.17 7.27
C ALA A 18 -9.67 -17.24 6.12
N THR A 19 -9.19 -15.99 6.08
CA THR A 19 -9.48 -15.01 5.02
C THR A 19 -8.35 -14.88 3.99
N PHE A 20 -7.35 -15.77 4.04
CA PHE A 20 -6.27 -15.77 3.06
C PHE A 20 -6.77 -16.29 1.71
N GLU A 21 -6.58 -15.49 0.66
CA GLU A 21 -6.91 -15.87 -0.71
C GLU A 21 -5.67 -16.24 -1.52
N LYS A 22 -4.70 -15.31 -1.60
CA LYS A 22 -3.45 -15.50 -2.35
C LYS A 22 -2.38 -14.51 -1.91
N MET A 23 -1.13 -14.84 -2.20
CA MET A 23 0.02 -13.95 -2.07
C MET A 23 0.99 -14.20 -3.22
N THR A 24 1.53 -13.12 -3.76
CA THR A 24 2.54 -13.14 -4.81
C THR A 24 3.67 -12.22 -4.42
N GLN A 25 4.91 -12.69 -4.55
CA GLN A 25 6.08 -11.85 -4.29
C GLN A 25 6.22 -10.81 -5.40
N ILE A 26 6.43 -9.55 -5.01
CA ILE A 26 6.58 -8.42 -5.95
C ILE A 26 8.01 -7.88 -6.03
N GLY A 27 8.89 -8.35 -5.14
CA GLY A 27 10.28 -7.92 -5.05
C GLY A 27 10.91 -8.22 -3.70
N VAL A 28 12.06 -7.60 -3.45
CA VAL A 28 12.80 -7.62 -2.18
C VAL A 28 13.32 -6.22 -1.85
N ILE A 29 13.53 -5.94 -0.57
CA ILE A 29 14.18 -4.71 -0.09
C ILE A 29 15.47 -5.08 0.64
N ALA A 30 16.47 -4.19 0.64
CA ALA A 30 17.63 -4.35 1.50
C ALA A 30 17.20 -4.21 2.98
N ALA A 31 17.82 -4.97 3.89
CA ALA A 31 17.47 -4.93 5.32
C ALA A 31 17.55 -3.50 5.90
N ASN A 32 18.57 -2.73 5.47
CA ASN A 32 18.78 -1.36 5.91
C ASN A 32 17.82 -0.34 5.27
N ASP A 33 17.07 -0.72 4.23
CA ASP A 33 16.12 0.15 3.53
C ASP A 33 14.71 0.13 4.15
N THR A 34 14.49 -0.63 5.24
CA THR A 34 13.18 -0.69 5.93
C THR A 34 12.63 0.70 6.28
N HIS A 35 13.49 1.63 6.70
CA HIS A 35 13.07 3.00 7.00
C HIS A 35 12.73 3.79 5.73
N ARG A 36 13.46 3.58 4.63
CA ARG A 36 13.17 4.22 3.33
C ARG A 36 11.88 3.69 2.74
N PHE A 37 11.65 2.38 2.81
CA PHE A 37 10.38 1.76 2.44
C PHE A 37 9.20 2.41 3.16
N ARG A 38 9.29 2.51 4.50
CA ARG A 38 8.26 3.17 5.31
C ARG A 38 8.03 4.62 4.89
N ALA A 39 9.12 5.39 4.74
CA ALA A 39 9.03 6.80 4.36
C ALA A 39 8.33 6.98 3.00
N VAL A 40 8.58 6.10 2.04
CA VAL A 40 7.87 6.12 0.74
C VAL A 40 6.37 5.84 0.92
N CYS A 41 6.01 4.79 1.67
CA CYS A 41 4.60 4.46 1.94
C CYS A 41 3.87 5.61 2.66
N GLU A 42 4.53 6.31 3.58
CA GLU A 42 3.95 7.46 4.29
C GLU A 42 3.87 8.71 3.42
N SER A 43 4.81 8.90 2.48
CA SER A 43 4.84 10.06 1.58
C SER A 43 3.75 10.03 0.51
N ASN A 44 3.30 8.85 0.11
CA ASN A 44 2.11 8.68 -0.73
C ASN A 44 0.90 8.45 0.19
N PRO A 45 0.03 9.44 0.46
CA PRO A 45 -1.08 9.22 1.38
C PRO A 45 -2.11 8.23 0.82
N PRO A 46 -2.70 7.35 1.66
CA PRO A 46 -3.76 6.44 1.24
C PRO A 46 -5.02 7.21 0.81
N PRO A 47 -5.95 6.57 0.08
CA PRO A 47 -7.17 7.23 -0.35
C PRO A 47 -8.02 7.74 0.82
N GLU A 48 -8.31 9.04 0.79
CA GLU A 48 -9.21 9.68 1.76
C GLU A 48 -10.65 9.14 1.67
N LYS A 49 -11.51 9.58 2.58
CA LYS A 49 -12.96 9.33 2.46
C LYS A 49 -13.46 10.04 1.20
N GLN A 50 -13.96 9.28 0.23
CA GLN A 50 -14.38 9.81 -1.07
C GLN A 50 -15.91 9.97 -1.25
N PHE A 51 -16.69 9.35 -0.37
CA PHE A 51 -18.15 9.39 -0.40
C PHE A 51 -18.74 9.82 0.94
N ASN A 52 -19.84 10.56 0.89
CA ASN A 52 -20.72 10.82 2.01
C ASN A 52 -22.11 10.22 1.71
N GLY A 53 -22.38 9.03 2.25
CA GLY A 53 -23.49 8.20 1.80
C GLY A 53 -23.29 7.78 0.34
N ILE A 54 -24.33 7.93 -0.49
CA ILE A 54 -24.28 7.60 -1.93
C ILE A 54 -23.61 8.70 -2.79
N LYS A 55 -23.31 9.87 -2.22
CA LYS A 55 -22.79 11.03 -2.97
C LYS A 55 -21.27 11.12 -2.85
N ARG A 56 -20.60 11.46 -3.96
CA ARG A 56 -19.17 11.81 -3.94
C ARG A 56 -18.95 13.09 -3.14
N ILE A 57 -17.88 13.12 -2.35
CA ILE A 57 -17.48 14.31 -1.58
C ILE A 57 -16.96 15.41 -2.52
N ASP A 58 -16.08 15.07 -3.46
CA ASP A 58 -15.69 15.96 -4.56
C ASP A 58 -15.90 15.22 -5.89
N PRO A 59 -16.96 15.55 -6.65
CA PRO A 59 -17.24 14.90 -7.93
C PRO A 59 -16.15 15.08 -9.00
N ARG A 60 -15.28 16.10 -8.86
CA ARG A 60 -14.22 16.42 -9.82
C ARG A 60 -12.97 15.59 -9.60
N LYS A 61 -12.76 15.06 -8.39
CA LYS A 61 -11.64 14.16 -8.10
C LYS A 61 -11.98 12.76 -8.61
N PRO A 62 -11.02 12.08 -9.29
CA PRO A 62 -11.21 10.68 -9.65
C PRO A 62 -11.34 9.82 -8.40
N LEU A 63 -12.01 8.67 -8.54
CA LEU A 63 -11.99 7.68 -7.49
C LEU A 63 -10.61 7.03 -7.44
N ARG A 64 -10.06 6.86 -6.25
CA ARG A 64 -8.80 6.18 -6.00
C ARG A 64 -9.03 5.08 -4.98
N ARG A 65 -8.74 3.84 -5.34
CA ARG A 65 -8.89 2.66 -4.49
C ARG A 65 -7.61 2.36 -3.74
N CYS A 66 -7.72 1.57 -2.69
CA CYS A 66 -6.56 1.09 -1.93
C CYS A 66 -5.58 0.31 -2.85
N GLN A 67 -6.06 -0.36 -3.92
CA GLN A 67 -5.18 -1.03 -4.90
C GLN A 67 -4.43 -0.06 -5.82
N GLU A 68 -5.04 1.08 -6.20
CA GLU A 68 -4.38 2.10 -7.03
C GLU A 68 -3.25 2.75 -6.22
N TRP A 69 -3.52 3.09 -4.95
CA TRP A 69 -2.48 3.54 -4.03
C TRP A 69 -1.33 2.54 -3.88
N ALA A 70 -1.64 1.24 -3.77
CA ALA A 70 -0.61 0.21 -3.65
C ALA A 70 0.25 0.13 -4.92
N SER A 71 -0.37 0.18 -6.11
CA SER A 71 0.35 0.18 -7.39
C SER A 71 1.28 1.40 -7.50
N GLU A 72 0.75 2.60 -7.26
CA GLU A 72 1.53 3.84 -7.31
C GLU A 72 2.71 3.82 -6.32
N THR A 73 2.49 3.32 -5.11
CA THR A 73 3.56 3.21 -4.09
C THR A 73 4.63 2.21 -4.50
N ILE A 74 4.24 1.08 -5.11
CA ILE A 74 5.18 0.09 -5.65
C ILE A 74 6.04 0.71 -6.75
N ASP A 75 5.45 1.52 -7.63
CA ASP A 75 6.18 2.19 -8.70
C ASP A 75 7.18 3.21 -8.14
N ILE A 76 6.78 4.04 -7.16
CA ILE A 76 7.68 4.97 -6.47
C ILE A 76 8.84 4.21 -5.79
N LEU A 77 8.55 3.10 -5.12
CA LEU A 77 9.58 2.27 -4.47
C LEU A 77 10.60 1.73 -5.48
N ARG A 78 10.15 1.35 -6.68
CA ARG A 78 11.04 0.88 -7.76
C ARG A 78 11.87 2.01 -8.34
N GLU A 79 11.26 3.16 -8.61
CA GLU A 79 11.95 4.36 -9.11
C GLU A 79 13.04 4.84 -8.15
N GLN A 80 12.81 4.73 -6.84
CA GLN A 80 13.79 5.08 -5.80
C GLN A 80 14.82 3.97 -5.52
N GLY A 81 14.76 2.84 -6.24
CA GLY A 81 15.65 1.71 -6.04
C GLY A 81 15.52 1.04 -4.67
N VAL A 82 14.39 1.21 -3.98
CA VAL A 82 14.11 0.59 -2.68
C VAL A 82 13.58 -0.82 -2.88
N LEU A 83 12.61 -0.98 -3.80
CA LEU A 83 12.07 -2.28 -4.17
C LEU A 83 12.80 -2.83 -5.39
N LEU A 84 13.50 -3.94 -5.20
CA LEU A 84 14.27 -4.63 -6.23
C LEU A 84 13.49 -5.85 -6.73
N ASN A 85 13.76 -6.28 -7.96
CA ASN A 85 13.20 -7.54 -8.47
C ASN A 85 13.70 -8.70 -7.61
N ALA A 86 12.82 -9.68 -7.38
CA ALA A 86 13.24 -10.96 -6.83
C ALA A 86 14.03 -11.69 -7.93
N ASN A 87 15.27 -12.08 -7.63
CA ASN A 87 16.08 -12.94 -8.50
C ASN A 87 15.48 -14.34 -8.62
#